data_AF-A0A4Q9DDT6-F1
#
_entry.id   AF-A0A4Q9DDT6-F1
#
_cell.length_a   1.000
_cell.length_b   1.000
_cell.length_c   1.000
_cell.angle_alpha   90.00
_cell.angle_beta   90.00
_cell.angle_gamma   90.00
#
_symmetry.space_group_name_H-M   'P 1'
#
loop_
_entity.id
_entity.type
_entity.pdbx_description
1 polymer ?
#
loop_
_entity_poly.entity_id
_entity_poly.type
_entity_poly.pdbx_seq_one_letter_code
_entity_poly.pdbx_strand_id
1 'polypeptide(L)'
;MGSFVEWADRRRTSSSDREIVVYQTTISKIRRCATLMVSLYLPIVEFILLLKLELSKPQLNHLFTLVHGIILCAGRKNITQIGRSARGNWHLSNVTNFLNHSPWCVNRMQRRRMATMMEQITKSRKKKDDAGNPIFLIVDDTCCKKDKTTQKMEEFSFQYSHEDGKAVWCHKLVTAHVVASGGAYAWDFRPYLQKGYCAAQGLEFKSKNDLAVS
;
A
#
# COMPACT_ATOMS: atom_id res chain seq x y z
N MET A 1 -44.86 38.87 2.78
CA MET A 1 -44.18 38.76 4.08
C MET A 1 -44.66 37.46 4.72
N GLY A 2 -43.75 36.51 5.00
CA GLY A 2 -44.04 35.31 5.80
C GLY A 2 -44.23 34.00 5.02
N SER A 3 -43.13 33.27 4.84
CA SER A 3 -43.02 31.88 4.39
C SER A 3 -43.20 30.89 5.55
N PHE A 4 -43.86 29.76 5.32
CA PHE A 4 -43.65 28.53 6.11
C PHE A 4 -43.86 27.32 5.19
N VAL A 5 -42.76 26.83 4.60
CA VAL A 5 -42.72 25.52 3.93
C VAL A 5 -41.77 24.67 4.75
N GLU A 6 -42.37 23.75 5.50
CA GLU A 6 -41.69 22.67 6.20
C GLU A 6 -41.46 21.54 5.18
N TRP A 7 -40.20 21.35 4.77
CA TRP A 7 -39.81 20.14 4.05
C TRP A 7 -38.53 19.59 4.69
N ALA A 8 -38.69 18.42 5.30
CA ALA A 8 -37.66 17.68 5.98
C ALA A 8 -36.59 17.21 4.98
N ASP A 9 -35.43 17.89 4.96
CA ASP A 9 -34.26 17.37 4.26
C ASP A 9 -33.61 16.25 5.09
N ARG A 10 -34.02 15.03 4.75
CA ARG A 10 -33.43 13.77 5.15
C ARG A 10 -32.03 13.65 4.52
N ARG A 11 -31.04 14.34 5.11
CA ARG A 11 -29.62 14.15 4.75
C ARG A 11 -29.22 12.69 4.94
N ARG A 12 -29.17 11.97 3.83
CA ARG A 12 -28.69 10.61 3.68
C ARG A 12 -27.18 10.64 3.91
N THR A 13 -26.75 10.49 5.16
CA THR A 13 -25.33 10.25 5.50
C THR A 13 -24.84 9.06 4.70
N SER A 14 -23.73 9.23 3.99
CA SER A 14 -23.18 8.19 3.13
C SER A 14 -22.80 6.97 3.97
N SER A 15 -22.85 5.77 3.39
CA SER A 15 -22.46 4.53 4.08
C SER A 15 -21.03 4.62 4.65
N SER A 16 -20.15 5.36 3.98
CA SER A 16 -18.80 5.69 4.44
C SER A 16 -18.79 6.55 5.71
N ASP A 17 -19.67 7.55 5.82
CA ASP A 17 -19.73 8.40 7.02
C ASP A 17 -20.20 7.62 8.24
N ARG A 18 -21.13 6.67 8.04
CA ARG A 18 -21.61 5.78 9.11
C ARG A 18 -20.55 4.78 9.55
N GLU A 19 -19.77 4.24 8.62
CA GLU A 19 -18.65 3.36 8.97
C GLU A 19 -17.55 4.11 9.75
N ILE A 20 -17.19 5.32 9.33
CA ILE A 20 -16.20 6.16 10.02
C ILE A 20 -16.61 6.43 11.48
N VAL A 21 -17.89 6.76 11.72
CA VAL A 21 -18.41 7.02 13.08
C VAL A 21 -18.40 5.76 13.96
N VAL A 22 -18.67 4.59 13.39
CA VAL A 22 -18.61 3.31 14.11
C VAL A 22 -17.16 3.00 14.55
N TYR A 23 -16.16 3.25 13.70
CA TYR A 23 -14.76 3.04 14.05
C TYR A 23 -14.25 4.03 15.12
N GLN A 24 -14.73 5.27 15.12
CA GLN A 24 -14.33 6.27 16.13
C GLN A 24 -14.80 5.93 17.55
N THR A 25 -15.97 5.30 17.70
CA THR A 25 -16.55 5.03 19.02
C THR A 25 -15.77 3.96 19.80
N THR A 26 -15.13 3.01 19.12
CA THR A 26 -14.32 1.94 19.74
C THR A 26 -12.97 2.43 20.29
N ILE A 27 -12.51 3.62 19.90
CA ILE A 27 -11.16 4.14 20.20
C ILE A 27 -11.04 4.79 21.60
N SER A 28 -12.15 5.09 22.27
CA SER A 28 -12.19 5.94 23.48
C SER A 28 -11.67 5.32 24.80
N LYS A 29 -11.21 4.06 24.82
CA LYS A 29 -10.68 3.40 26.03
C LYS A 29 -9.34 2.73 25.75
N ILE A 30 -8.21 3.39 26.02
CA ILE A 30 -6.91 2.83 26.49
C ILE A 30 -5.95 4.03 26.65
N ARG A 31 -5.26 4.16 27.79
CA ARG A 31 -4.38 5.31 28.13
C ARG A 31 -2.88 5.00 28.03
N ARG A 32 -2.15 6.03 27.59
CA ARG A 32 -0.72 6.38 27.71
C ARG A 32 0.39 5.58 27.00
N CYS A 33 0.15 4.36 26.51
CA CYS A 33 0.93 3.80 25.37
C CYS A 33 0.09 3.76 24.07
N ALA A 34 -1.18 4.15 24.18
CA ALA A 34 -2.18 4.14 23.12
C ALA A 34 -2.07 5.31 22.14
N THR A 35 -1.39 6.40 22.49
CA THR A 35 -1.46 7.64 21.70
C THR A 35 -0.81 7.50 20.33
N LEU A 36 0.34 6.82 20.22
CA LEU A 36 1.00 6.51 18.94
C LEU A 36 0.20 5.46 18.12
N MET A 37 -0.36 4.46 18.80
CA MET A 37 -1.20 3.43 18.20
C MET A 37 -2.50 4.01 17.61
N VAL A 38 -3.13 4.97 18.28
CA VAL A 38 -4.36 5.61 17.81
C VAL A 38 -4.03 6.66 16.73
N SER A 39 -2.89 7.35 16.82
CA SER A 39 -2.51 8.41 15.90
C SER A 39 -2.26 7.94 14.46
N LEU A 40 -1.74 6.72 14.26
CA LEU A 40 -1.47 6.19 12.91
C LEU A 40 -2.63 5.41 12.33
N TYR A 41 -3.56 4.91 13.16
CA TYR A 41 -4.67 4.10 12.69
C TYR A 41 -5.67 4.91 11.85
N LEU A 42 -6.01 6.13 12.28
CA LEU A 42 -6.98 6.97 11.55
C LEU A 42 -6.49 7.33 10.12
N PRO A 43 -5.26 7.81 9.91
CA PRO A 43 -4.75 8.04 8.55
C PRO A 43 -4.74 6.79 7.67
N ILE A 44 -4.46 5.61 8.24
CA ILE A 44 -4.51 4.33 7.52
C ILE A 44 -5.94 4.02 7.06
N VAL A 45 -6.91 4.19 7.97
CA VAL A 45 -8.32 3.95 7.67
C VAL A 45 -8.80 4.89 6.57
N GLU A 46 -8.55 6.20 6.73
CA GLU A 46 -8.91 7.21 5.73
C GLU A 46 -8.29 6.91 4.37
N PHE A 47 -7.00 6.58 4.32
CA PHE A 47 -6.30 6.25 3.08
C PHE A 47 -6.91 5.04 2.38
N ILE A 48 -7.11 3.92 3.08
CA ILE A 48 -7.65 2.69 2.47
C ILE A 48 -9.11 2.87 2.03
N LEU A 49 -9.93 3.60 2.79
CA LEU A 49 -11.31 3.91 2.39
C LEU A 49 -11.34 4.82 1.17
N LEU A 50 -10.40 5.76 1.06
CA LEU A 50 -10.25 6.63 -0.12
C LEU A 50 -9.98 5.85 -1.40
N LEU A 51 -9.32 4.69 -1.30
CA LEU A 51 -9.06 3.81 -2.45
C LEU A 51 -10.34 3.15 -3.00
N LYS A 52 -11.43 3.10 -2.22
CA LYS A 52 -12.70 2.45 -2.63
C LYS A 52 -12.48 1.04 -3.17
N LEU A 53 -11.64 0.28 -2.45
CA LEU A 53 -11.40 -1.14 -2.75
C LEU A 53 -12.68 -1.88 -2.39
N GLU A 54 -13.39 -2.40 -3.39
CA GLU A 54 -14.61 -3.22 -3.25
C GLU A 54 -14.30 -4.54 -2.51
N LEU A 55 -13.98 -4.43 -1.22
CA LEU A 55 -13.60 -5.50 -0.32
C LEU A 55 -14.73 -5.72 0.67
N SER A 56 -14.99 -6.98 1.00
CA SER A 56 -15.88 -7.33 2.10
C SER A 56 -15.34 -6.82 3.44
N LYS A 57 -16.23 -6.67 4.42
CA LYS A 57 -15.85 -6.25 5.78
C LYS A 57 -14.73 -7.13 6.39
N PRO A 58 -14.75 -8.47 6.27
CA PRO A 58 -13.63 -9.30 6.74
C PRO A 58 -12.30 -9.00 6.03
N GLN A 59 -12.33 -8.80 4.71
CA GLN A 59 -11.13 -8.45 3.92
C GLN A 59 -10.56 -7.10 4.33
N LEU A 60 -11.41 -6.08 4.54
CA LEU A 60 -10.99 -4.78 5.04
C LEU A 60 -10.34 -4.87 6.42
N ASN A 61 -10.93 -5.65 7.33
CA ASN A 61 -10.34 -5.87 8.65
C ASN A 61 -8.95 -6.51 8.57
N HIS A 62 -8.77 -7.50 7.69
CA HIS A 62 -7.45 -8.10 7.46
C HIS A 62 -6.46 -7.10 6.87
N LEU A 63 -6.89 -6.28 5.90
CA LEU A 63 -6.04 -5.25 5.30
C LEU A 63 -5.62 -4.19 6.32
N PHE A 64 -6.56 -3.65 7.11
CA PHE A 64 -6.26 -2.68 8.17
C PHE A 64 -5.28 -3.23 9.19
N THR A 65 -5.53 -4.46 9.66
CA THR A 65 -4.67 -5.11 10.66
C THR A 65 -3.27 -5.34 10.10
N LEU A 66 -3.16 -5.77 8.84
CA LEU A 66 -1.88 -6.02 8.18
C LEU A 66 -1.08 -4.72 7.97
N VAL A 67 -1.70 -3.69 7.40
CA VAL A 67 -1.03 -2.39 7.16
C VAL A 67 -0.61 -1.74 8.47
N HIS A 68 -1.51 -1.75 9.47
CA HIS A 68 -1.21 -1.22 10.80
C HIS A 68 -0.09 -1.99 11.48
N GLY A 69 -0.12 -3.33 11.42
CA GLY A 69 0.94 -4.18 11.94
C GLY A 69 2.29 -3.93 11.24
N ILE A 70 2.31 -3.75 9.91
CA ILE A 70 3.54 -3.46 9.16
C ILE A 70 4.15 -2.14 9.62
N ILE A 71 3.33 -1.10 9.82
CA ILE A 71 3.79 0.23 10.24
C ILE A 71 4.32 0.18 11.68
N LEU A 72 3.63 -0.49 12.59
CA LEU A 72 4.02 -0.57 14.00
C LEU A 72 5.16 -1.56 14.29
N CYS A 73 5.35 -2.57 13.44
CA CYS A 73 6.34 -3.61 13.69
C CYS A 73 7.75 -3.03 13.67
N ALA A 74 8.46 -3.04 14.79
CA ALA A 74 9.87 -2.64 14.85
C ALA A 74 10.78 -3.86 14.63
N GLY A 75 11.90 -3.66 13.94
CA GLY A 75 12.88 -4.73 13.68
C GLY A 75 12.40 -5.74 12.63
N ARG A 76 12.50 -7.04 12.95
CA ARG A 76 12.26 -8.13 11.98
C ARG A 76 10.79 -8.22 11.58
N LYS A 77 10.49 -7.83 10.33
CA LYS A 77 9.16 -7.88 9.71
C LYS A 77 8.83 -9.30 9.22
N ASN A 78 8.38 -10.17 10.12
CA ASN A 78 7.73 -11.43 9.73
C ASN A 78 6.24 -11.39 10.11
N ILE A 79 5.42 -12.26 9.51
CA ILE A 79 3.95 -12.24 9.70
C ILE A 79 3.57 -12.36 11.18
N THR A 80 4.26 -13.20 11.95
CA THR A 80 4.02 -13.36 13.38
C THR A 80 4.28 -12.07 14.15
N GLN A 81 5.39 -11.37 13.88
CA GLN A 81 5.73 -10.12 14.54
C GLN A 81 4.81 -8.98 14.11
N ILE A 82 4.50 -8.88 12.81
CA ILE A 82 3.50 -7.95 12.28
C ILE A 82 2.17 -8.14 13.02
N GLY A 83 1.77 -9.39 13.27
CA GLY A 83 0.53 -9.66 13.99
C GLY A 83 0.54 -9.35 15.46
N ARG A 84 1.65 -9.61 16.14
CA ARG A 84 1.85 -9.17 17.53
C ARG A 84 1.78 -7.65 17.64
N SER A 85 2.38 -6.92 16.70
CA SER A 85 2.39 -5.46 16.69
C SER A 85 1.00 -4.85 16.46
N ALA A 86 0.14 -5.50 15.68
CA ALA A 86 -1.23 -5.02 15.43
C ALA A 86 -2.19 -5.23 16.63
N ARG A 87 -1.80 -6.00 17.66
CA ARG A 87 -2.62 -6.36 18.85
C ARG A 87 -3.99 -6.97 18.54
N GLY A 88 -4.16 -7.55 17.35
CA GLY A 88 -5.37 -8.30 16.98
C GLY A 88 -5.29 -9.77 17.39
N ASN A 89 -6.43 -10.40 17.69
CA ASN A 89 -6.54 -11.86 17.78
C ASN A 89 -6.38 -12.46 16.39
N TRP A 90 -5.13 -12.62 15.99
CA TRP A 90 -4.76 -12.85 14.61
C TRP A 90 -4.10 -14.23 14.44
N HIS A 91 -4.85 -15.19 13.88
CA HIS A 91 -4.28 -16.47 13.49
C HIS A 91 -3.48 -16.33 12.19
N LEU A 92 -2.27 -16.89 12.17
CA LEU A 92 -1.37 -16.88 11.01
C LEU A 92 -2.05 -17.40 9.74
N SER A 93 -2.83 -18.48 9.87
CA SER A 93 -3.61 -19.07 8.78
C SER A 93 -4.55 -18.07 8.12
N ASN A 94 -5.18 -17.16 8.88
CA ASN A 94 -6.10 -16.17 8.33
C ASN A 94 -5.36 -15.14 7.47
N VAL A 95 -4.11 -14.79 7.81
CA VAL A 95 -3.26 -13.91 6.97
C VAL A 95 -2.92 -14.57 5.67
N THR A 96 -2.39 -15.77 5.77
CA THR A 96 -1.94 -16.53 4.61
C THR A 96 -3.13 -16.78 3.70
N ASN A 97 -4.30 -17.09 4.25
CA ASN A 97 -5.52 -17.23 3.47
C ASN A 97 -5.98 -15.91 2.82
N PHE A 98 -5.91 -14.80 3.56
CA PHE A 98 -6.22 -13.48 3.01
C PHE A 98 -5.29 -13.08 1.85
N LEU A 99 -3.98 -13.32 2.00
CA LEU A 99 -2.99 -12.95 0.99
C LEU A 99 -3.02 -13.87 -0.23
N ASN A 100 -3.21 -15.18 -0.03
CA ASN A 100 -3.03 -16.17 -1.10
C ASN A 100 -4.33 -16.61 -1.77
N HIS A 101 -5.46 -16.62 -1.06
CA HIS A 101 -6.70 -17.22 -1.57
C HIS A 101 -7.92 -16.29 -1.55
N SER A 102 -7.85 -15.15 -0.86
CA SER A 102 -8.98 -14.23 -0.81
C SER A 102 -9.20 -13.56 -2.17
N PRO A 103 -10.47 -13.40 -2.62
CA PRO A 103 -10.77 -12.90 -3.96
C PRO A 103 -10.65 -11.37 -4.04
N TRP A 104 -9.42 -10.84 -4.01
CA TRP A 104 -9.17 -9.43 -4.30
C TRP A 104 -8.20 -9.29 -5.49
N CYS A 105 -8.44 -8.28 -6.32
CA CYS A 105 -7.70 -8.07 -7.56
C CYS A 105 -6.58 -7.05 -7.35
N VAL A 106 -5.33 -7.49 -7.47
CA VAL A 106 -4.12 -6.65 -7.37
C VAL A 106 -4.18 -5.50 -8.39
N ASN A 107 -4.54 -5.78 -9.64
CA ASN A 107 -4.64 -4.76 -10.69
C ASN A 107 -5.69 -3.69 -10.36
N ARG A 108 -6.83 -4.08 -9.78
CA ARG A 108 -7.85 -3.13 -9.33
C ARG A 108 -7.31 -2.26 -8.20
N MET A 109 -6.64 -2.86 -7.21
CA MET A 109 -6.04 -2.13 -6.10
C MET A 109 -5.00 -1.12 -6.59
N GLN A 110 -4.09 -1.53 -7.46
CA GLN A 110 -3.06 -0.65 -8.01
C GLN A 110 -3.66 0.50 -8.82
N ARG A 111 -4.63 0.22 -9.69
CA ARG A 111 -5.33 1.25 -10.47
C ARG A 111 -6.01 2.28 -9.57
N ARG A 112 -6.71 1.83 -8.53
CA ARG A 112 -7.38 2.72 -7.56
C ARG A 112 -6.35 3.58 -6.82
N ARG A 113 -5.26 2.97 -6.34
CA ARG A 113 -4.16 3.69 -5.68
C ARG A 113 -3.54 4.77 -6.56
N MET A 114 -3.19 4.43 -7.81
CA MET A 114 -2.60 5.38 -8.76
C MET A 114 -3.56 6.52 -9.09
N ALA A 115 -4.84 6.22 -9.31
CA ALA A 115 -5.86 7.23 -9.56
C ALA A 115 -6.02 8.20 -8.37
N THR A 116 -6.11 7.66 -7.15
CA THR A 116 -6.19 8.47 -5.92
C THR A 116 -4.95 9.35 -5.73
N MET A 117 -3.74 8.82 -5.97
CA MET A 117 -2.51 9.60 -5.89
C MET A 117 -2.47 10.72 -6.93
N MET A 118 -2.89 10.43 -8.18
CA MET A 118 -2.93 11.44 -9.24
C MET A 118 -3.95 12.55 -8.94
N GLU A 119 -5.09 12.20 -8.35
CA GLU A 119 -6.07 13.18 -7.88
C GLU A 119 -5.48 14.08 -6.77
N GLN A 120 -4.75 13.49 -5.81
CA GLN A 120 -4.08 14.23 -4.74
C GLN A 120 -2.99 15.17 -5.27
N ILE A 121 -2.17 14.70 -6.21
CA ILE A 121 -1.15 15.51 -6.90
C ILE A 121 -1.83 16.69 -7.61
N THR A 122 -2.88 16.42 -8.39
CA THR A 122 -3.62 17.45 -9.13
C THR A 122 -4.23 18.50 -8.21
N LYS A 123 -4.87 18.08 -7.10
CA LYS A 123 -5.42 18.99 -6.09
C LYS A 123 -4.34 19.84 -5.43
N SER A 124 -3.21 19.22 -5.09
CA SER A 124 -2.07 19.91 -4.47
C SER A 124 -1.48 20.96 -5.41
N ARG A 125 -1.36 20.63 -6.70
CA ARG A 125 -0.92 21.55 -7.75
C ARG A 125 -1.82 22.75 -7.89
N LYS A 126 -3.13 22.52 -8.00
CA LYS A 126 -4.13 23.60 -8.08
C LYS A 126 -4.09 24.51 -6.85
N LYS A 127 -3.98 23.94 -5.65
CA LYS A 127 -3.94 24.71 -4.40
C LYS A 127 -2.70 25.61 -4.29
N LYS A 128 -1.57 25.17 -4.84
CA LYS A 128 -0.28 25.89 -4.77
C LYS A 128 0.00 26.76 -6.00
N ASP A 129 -0.94 26.83 -6.95
CA ASP A 129 -0.72 27.46 -8.27
C ASP A 129 0.56 26.97 -8.97
N ASP A 130 0.83 25.67 -8.86
CA ASP A 130 2.07 24.99 -9.25
C ASP A 130 1.96 24.41 -10.68
N ALA A 131 1.08 24.95 -11.51
CA ALA A 131 0.76 24.41 -12.84
C ALA A 131 1.97 24.42 -13.79
N GLY A 132 2.89 25.37 -13.63
CA GLY A 132 4.11 25.50 -14.44
C GLY A 132 5.30 24.66 -13.96
N ASN A 133 5.25 24.09 -12.76
CA ASN A 133 6.38 23.33 -12.21
C ASN A 133 6.41 21.90 -12.78
N PRO A 134 7.59 21.36 -13.08
CA PRO A 134 7.72 20.00 -13.61
C PRO A 134 7.33 18.96 -12.58
N ILE A 135 6.79 17.84 -13.07
CA ILE A 135 6.62 16.60 -12.30
C ILE A 135 7.80 15.71 -12.64
N PHE A 136 8.51 15.23 -11.61
CA PHE A 136 9.61 14.28 -11.80
C PHE A 136 9.10 12.85 -11.60
N LEU A 137 9.37 12.00 -12.59
CA LEU A 137 9.23 10.56 -12.47
C LEU A 137 10.64 9.97 -12.31
N ILE A 138 10.92 9.46 -11.11
CA ILE A 138 12.20 8.87 -10.75
C ILE A 138 12.04 7.36 -10.85
N VAL A 139 12.84 6.73 -11.70
CA VAL A 139 12.86 5.28 -11.86
C VAL A 139 14.24 4.78 -11.48
N ASP A 140 14.28 3.79 -10.59
CA ASP A 140 15.53 3.20 -10.10
C ASP A 140 15.36 1.72 -9.80
N ASP A 141 16.44 0.94 -9.94
CA ASP A 141 16.47 -0.47 -9.60
C ASP A 141 17.16 -0.73 -8.27
N THR A 142 16.47 -1.45 -7.39
CA THR A 142 16.97 -1.77 -6.04
C THR A 142 17.07 -3.28 -5.84
N CYS A 143 18.09 -3.70 -5.09
CA CYS A 143 18.32 -5.10 -4.73
C CYS A 143 17.90 -5.33 -3.26
N CYS A 144 16.79 -6.04 -3.05
CA CYS A 144 16.36 -6.48 -1.73
C CYS A 144 17.18 -7.72 -1.30
N LYS A 145 18.38 -7.48 -0.77
CA LYS A 145 19.34 -8.50 -0.33
C LYS A 145 18.71 -9.41 0.73
N LYS A 146 18.95 -10.72 0.62
CA LYS A 146 18.66 -11.69 1.69
C LYS A 146 19.90 -12.51 2.00
N ASP A 147 19.82 -13.18 3.13
CA ASP A 147 20.80 -14.19 3.49
C ASP A 147 20.77 -15.37 2.49
N LYS A 148 21.95 -15.89 2.15
CA LYS A 148 22.15 -16.99 1.18
C LYS A 148 21.46 -18.29 1.57
N THR A 149 21.11 -18.47 2.84
CA THR A 149 20.32 -19.61 3.34
C THR A 149 18.85 -19.55 2.94
N THR A 150 18.38 -18.43 2.39
CA THR A 150 17.00 -18.27 1.90
C THR A 150 16.84 -18.99 0.56
N GLN A 151 16.17 -20.15 0.51
CA GLN A 151 16.10 -20.96 -0.72
C GLN A 151 14.70 -21.14 -1.33
N LYS A 152 13.63 -20.63 -0.70
CA LYS A 152 12.24 -20.95 -1.07
C LYS A 152 11.39 -19.72 -1.43
N MET A 153 11.97 -18.73 -2.09
CA MET A 153 11.24 -17.56 -2.57
C MET A 153 11.29 -17.54 -4.09
N GLU A 154 10.12 -17.50 -4.73
CA GLU A 154 9.98 -17.36 -6.18
C GLU A 154 10.68 -16.10 -6.68
N GLU A 155 11.12 -16.06 -7.94
CA GLU A 155 11.74 -14.87 -8.55
C GLU A 155 13.10 -14.45 -7.94
N PHE A 156 13.60 -15.19 -6.96
CA PHE A 156 14.85 -14.90 -6.25
C PHE A 156 16.07 -15.45 -7.01
N SER A 157 17.13 -14.64 -7.13
CA SER A 157 18.31 -15.04 -7.90
C SER A 157 19.57 -14.28 -7.48
N PHE A 158 20.72 -14.77 -7.92
CA PHE A 158 21.97 -14.01 -7.84
C PHE A 158 21.95 -12.88 -8.85
N GLN A 159 22.09 -11.65 -8.39
CA GLN A 159 22.06 -10.43 -9.19
C GLN A 159 23.31 -9.62 -8.92
N TYR A 160 23.90 -9.01 -9.96
CA TYR A 160 25.01 -8.10 -9.74
C TYR A 160 24.52 -6.83 -9.03
N SER A 161 25.19 -6.51 -7.93
CA SER A 161 25.02 -5.28 -7.16
C SER A 161 26.21 -4.37 -7.42
N HIS A 162 25.96 -3.19 -7.99
CA HIS A 162 27.00 -2.19 -8.22
C HIS A 162 27.54 -1.63 -6.89
N GLU A 163 26.68 -1.54 -5.88
CA GLU A 163 27.06 -1.11 -4.53
C GLU A 163 28.08 -2.07 -3.89
N ASP A 164 27.90 -3.39 -4.08
CA ASP A 164 28.79 -4.40 -3.48
C ASP A 164 29.90 -4.88 -4.42
N GLY A 165 29.92 -4.42 -5.68
CA GLY A 165 30.84 -4.87 -6.72
C GLY A 165 30.75 -6.37 -7.07
N LYS A 166 29.69 -7.07 -6.64
CA LYS A 166 29.58 -8.54 -6.74
C LYS A 166 28.14 -9.01 -6.90
N ALA A 167 27.98 -10.30 -7.24
CA ALA A 167 26.69 -10.96 -7.23
C ALA A 167 26.16 -11.14 -5.80
N VAL A 168 24.95 -10.67 -5.55
CA VAL A 168 24.23 -10.78 -4.29
C VAL A 168 22.94 -11.56 -4.47
N TRP A 169 22.54 -12.26 -3.41
CA TRP A 169 21.32 -13.04 -3.38
C TRP A 169 20.15 -12.10 -3.02
N CYS A 170 19.32 -11.72 -4.00
CA CYS A 170 18.30 -10.68 -3.81
C CYS A 170 17.10 -10.81 -4.76
N HIS A 171 16.01 -10.12 -4.40
CA HIS A 171 14.97 -9.75 -5.35
C HIS A 171 15.40 -8.43 -5.95
N LYS A 172 15.35 -8.35 -7.26
CA LYS A 172 15.62 -7.10 -7.96
C LYS A 172 14.30 -6.45 -8.30
N LEU A 173 14.10 -5.22 -7.87
CA LEU A 173 12.87 -4.46 -8.11
C LEU A 173 13.21 -3.22 -8.91
N VAL A 174 12.41 -2.91 -9.93
CA VAL A 174 12.38 -1.59 -10.56
C VAL A 174 11.28 -0.80 -9.87
N THR A 175 11.61 0.35 -9.30
CA THR A 175 10.68 1.20 -8.57
C THR A 175 10.48 2.52 -9.30
N ALA A 176 9.27 3.06 -9.23
CA ALA A 176 8.92 4.36 -9.74
C ALA A 176 8.43 5.25 -8.59
N HIS A 177 8.95 6.47 -8.52
CA HIS A 177 8.56 7.48 -7.55
C HIS A 177 8.22 8.78 -8.29
N VAL A 178 7.12 9.41 -7.87
CA VAL A 178 6.70 10.70 -8.42
C VAL A 178 6.99 11.80 -7.40
N VAL A 179 7.65 12.87 -7.84
CA VAL A 179 7.86 14.08 -7.04
C VAL A 179 7.16 15.24 -7.72
N ALA A 180 6.21 15.85 -7.01
CA ALA A 180 5.40 16.96 -7.51
C ALA A 180 4.96 17.87 -6.37
N SER A 181 5.04 19.19 -6.58
CA SER A 181 4.53 20.22 -5.65
C SER A 181 5.00 20.06 -4.19
N GLY A 182 6.27 19.67 -4.01
CA GLY A 182 6.87 19.42 -2.70
C GLY A 182 6.42 18.13 -2.00
N GLY A 183 5.67 17.27 -2.68
CA GLY A 183 5.33 15.92 -2.22
C GLY A 183 6.12 14.84 -2.97
N ALA A 184 6.31 13.69 -2.32
CA ALA A 184 6.91 12.50 -2.90
C ALA A 184 5.95 11.30 -2.74
N TYR A 185 5.76 10.55 -3.81
CA TYR A 185 4.74 9.51 -3.91
C TYR A 185 5.35 8.22 -4.46
N ALA A 186 5.21 7.11 -3.74
CA ALA A 186 5.58 5.79 -4.23
C ALA A 186 4.60 5.40 -5.35
N TRP A 187 5.07 5.43 -6.60
CA TRP A 187 4.20 5.33 -7.77
C TRP A 187 3.97 3.88 -8.19
N ASP A 188 5.03 3.09 -8.39
CA ASP A 188 4.93 1.69 -8.77
C ASP A 188 6.18 0.90 -8.35
N PHE A 189 6.08 -0.41 -8.32
CA PHE A 189 7.24 -1.30 -8.23
C PHE A 189 6.97 -2.60 -9.00
N ARG A 190 8.00 -3.11 -9.69
CA ARG A 190 7.91 -4.33 -10.49
C ARG A 190 9.10 -5.24 -10.22
N PRO A 191 8.90 -6.54 -10.00
CA PRO A 191 10.00 -7.48 -9.90
C PRO A 191 10.68 -7.64 -11.26
N TYR A 192 12.01 -7.59 -11.27
CA TYR A 192 12.82 -7.96 -12.41
C TYR A 192 13.10 -9.47 -12.38
N LEU A 193 12.62 -10.16 -13.42
CA LEU A 193 12.78 -11.60 -13.58
C LEU A 193 13.92 -11.90 -14.56
N GLN A 194 14.80 -12.83 -14.18
CA GLN A 194 15.87 -13.25 -15.07
C GLN A 194 15.31 -13.97 -16.30
N LYS A 195 15.95 -13.79 -17.45
CA LYS A 195 15.55 -14.42 -18.72
C LYS A 195 15.38 -15.94 -18.60
N GLY A 196 16.29 -16.62 -17.90
CA GLY A 196 16.20 -18.07 -17.66
C GLY A 196 14.98 -18.46 -16.82
N TYR A 197 14.64 -17.66 -15.80
CA TYR A 197 13.43 -17.87 -14.99
C TYR A 197 12.16 -17.67 -15.83
N CYS A 198 12.09 -16.58 -16.61
CA CYS A 198 10.96 -16.33 -17.50
C CYS A 198 10.75 -17.49 -18.48
N ALA A 199 11.82 -17.97 -19.12
CA ALA A 199 11.75 -19.11 -20.03
C ALA A 199 11.24 -20.39 -19.35
N ALA A 200 11.71 -20.69 -18.15
CA ALA A 200 11.27 -21.86 -17.39
C ALA A 200 9.80 -21.79 -16.94
N GLN A 201 9.27 -20.58 -16.73
CA GLN A 201 7.89 -20.33 -16.30
C GLN A 201 6.94 -20.00 -17.46
N GLY A 202 7.41 -19.97 -18.71
CA GLY A 202 6.60 -19.57 -19.86
C GLY A 202 6.17 -18.09 -19.84
N LEU A 203 6.94 -17.23 -19.17
CA LEU A 203 6.67 -15.79 -19.05
C LEU A 203 7.43 -15.01 -20.12
N GLU A 204 6.86 -13.89 -20.57
CA GLU A 204 7.55 -12.91 -21.39
C GLU A 204 8.69 -12.26 -20.59
N PHE A 205 9.91 -12.26 -21.15
CA PHE A 205 11.04 -11.58 -20.53
C PHE A 205 10.97 -10.06 -20.79
N LYS A 206 11.18 -9.28 -19.73
CA LYS A 206 11.30 -7.81 -19.79
C LYS A 206 12.63 -7.36 -19.19
N SER A 207 13.37 -6.55 -19.94
CA SER A 207 14.55 -5.87 -19.40
C SER A 207 14.13 -4.83 -18.34
N LYS A 208 15.09 -4.33 -17.57
CA LYS A 208 14.80 -3.24 -16.60
C LYS A 208 14.25 -1.99 -17.30
N ASN A 209 14.76 -1.68 -18.49
CA ASN A 209 14.29 -0.55 -19.29
C ASN A 209 12.85 -0.79 -19.77
N ASP A 210 12.51 -2.00 -20.17
CA ASP A 210 11.13 -2.35 -20.54
C ASP A 210 10.19 -2.20 -19.32
N LEU A 211 10.63 -2.61 -18.13
CA LEU A 211 9.88 -2.43 -16.88
C LEU A 211 9.73 -0.96 -16.50
N ALA A 212 10.70 -0.11 -16.82
CA ALA A 212 10.68 1.32 -16.53
C ALA A 212 9.66 2.10 -17.38
N VAL A 213 9.38 1.64 -18.60
CA VAL A 213 8.52 2.34 -19.57
C VAL A 213 7.11 1.73 -19.72
N SER A 214 6.82 0.62 -19.03
CA SER A 214 5.60 -0.17 -19.21
C SER A 214 4.49 0.09 -18.19
#